data_AF-A0A5B0LUJ2-F1
#
_entry.id   AF-A0A5B0LUJ2-F1
#
_cell.length_a   1.000
_cell.length_b   1.000
_cell.length_c   1.000
_cell.angle_alpha   90.00
_cell.angle_beta   90.00
_cell.angle_gamma   90.00
#
_symmetry.space_group_name_H-M   'P 1'
#
loop_
_entity.id
_entity.type
_entity.pdbx_description
1 polymer ?
#
loop_
_entity_poly.entity_id
_entity_poly.type
_entity_poly.pdbx_seq_one_letter_code
_entity_poly.pdbx_strand_id
1 'polypeptide(L)'
;MVCDCTWTPGDDPSWACSEHSGCINYLTQIECLQDQCRCREKCQNQRFQKRLYAPIEIVLTPKKGFGMRLQADVPKQVDHPTYTYRSK
;
A
#
# COMPACT_ATOMS: atom_id res chain seq x y z
N MET A 1 -7.30 14.55 6.33
CA MET A 1 -6.21 15.35 6.91
C MET A 1 -5.10 15.42 5.88
N VAL A 2 -4.49 16.58 5.69
CA VAL A 2 -3.37 16.75 4.73
C VAL A 2 -2.07 16.58 5.52
N CYS A 3 -1.14 15.77 5.02
CA CYS A 3 0.17 15.61 5.64
C CYS A 3 1.12 16.75 5.25
N ASP A 4 2.14 16.99 6.07
CA ASP A 4 3.15 18.03 5.81
C ASP A 4 4.37 17.57 5.02
N CYS A 5 4.41 16.31 4.57
CA CYS A 5 5.51 15.79 3.77
C CYS A 5 5.67 16.54 2.45
N THR A 6 6.93 16.78 2.05
CA THR A 6 7.32 17.33 0.75
C THR A 6 8.39 16.47 0.12
N TRP A 7 8.39 16.34 -1.20
CA TRP A 7 9.41 15.62 -1.95
C TRP A 7 9.68 16.35 -3.27
N THR A 8 10.95 16.46 -3.62
CA THR A 8 11.44 17.10 -4.85
C THR A 8 12.31 16.13 -5.66
N PRO A 9 12.40 16.30 -6.99
CA PRO A 9 13.30 15.49 -7.81
C PRO A 9 14.76 15.65 -7.35
N GLY A 10 15.31 14.59 -6.76
CA GLY A 10 16.64 14.58 -6.14
C GLY A 10 16.63 14.08 -4.70
N ASP A 11 15.49 14.18 -4.02
CA ASP A 11 15.31 13.61 -2.69
C ASP A 11 15.20 12.08 -2.76
N ASP A 12 15.66 11.42 -1.69
CA ASP A 12 15.46 9.98 -1.53
C ASP A 12 13.94 9.69 -1.54
N PRO A 13 13.46 8.76 -2.40
CA PRO A 13 12.06 8.34 -2.44
C PRO A 13 11.46 7.99 -1.08
N SER A 14 12.26 7.53 -0.12
CA SER A 14 11.82 7.21 1.25
C SER A 14 11.17 8.40 1.97
N TRP A 15 11.45 9.64 1.57
CA TRP A 15 10.82 10.84 2.15
C TRP A 15 9.40 11.12 1.63
N ALA A 16 8.98 10.48 0.54
CA ALA A 16 7.68 10.71 -0.07
C ALA A 16 6.56 9.90 0.61
N CYS A 17 6.22 10.25 1.85
CA CYS A 17 5.18 9.60 2.64
C CYS A 17 5.37 8.07 2.80
N SER A 18 6.61 7.58 2.90
CA SER A 18 6.88 6.20 3.28
C SER A 18 6.86 6.04 4.80
N GLU A 19 7.05 4.81 5.30
CA GLU A 19 7.21 4.53 6.73
C GLU A 19 8.35 5.32 7.39
N HIS A 20 9.37 5.70 6.63
CA HIS A 20 10.54 6.43 7.12
C HIS A 20 10.36 7.95 7.15
N SER A 21 9.31 8.47 6.49
CA SER A 21 9.11 9.91 6.32
C SER A 21 8.48 10.61 7.53
N GLY A 22 8.06 9.88 8.56
CA GLY A 22 7.31 10.43 9.70
C GLY A 22 5.94 11.01 9.31
N CYS A 23 5.38 10.58 8.17
CA CYS A 23 4.11 11.09 7.66
C CYS A 23 2.96 10.85 8.66
N ILE A 24 2.28 11.92 9.09
CA ILE A 24 1.17 11.82 10.04
C ILE A 24 0.05 10.90 9.54
N ASN A 25 -0.27 10.96 8.24
CA ASN A 25 -1.30 10.12 7.64
C ASN A 25 -0.89 8.64 7.70
N TYR A 26 0.37 8.32 7.38
CA TYR A 26 0.89 6.95 7.51
C TYR A 26 0.84 6.46 8.97
N LEU A 27 1.31 7.27 9.93
CA LEU A 27 1.33 6.93 11.36
C LEU A 27 -0.07 6.74 11.96
N THR A 28 -1.07 7.42 11.42
CA THR A 28 -2.47 7.34 11.86
C THR A 28 -3.30 6.38 11.02
N GLN A 29 -2.68 5.59 10.14
CA GLN A 29 -3.34 4.59 9.30
C GLN A 29 -4.40 5.19 8.35
N ILE A 30 -4.14 6.40 7.85
CA ILE A 30 -4.97 7.12 6.89
C ILE A 30 -4.18 7.27 5.58
N GLU A 31 -4.79 6.98 4.43
CA GLU A 31 -4.12 7.24 3.15
C GLU A 31 -4.03 8.74 2.84
N CYS A 32 -2.94 9.13 2.19
CA CYS A 32 -2.84 10.44 1.57
C CYS A 32 -3.75 10.50 0.34
N LEU A 33 -4.50 11.59 0.16
CA LEU A 33 -5.27 11.83 -1.05
C LEU A 33 -4.35 12.37 -2.16
N GLN A 34 -4.54 11.88 -3.40
CA GLN A 34 -3.67 12.19 -4.55
C GLN A 34 -3.64 13.69 -4.89
N ASP A 35 -4.78 14.35 -4.75
CA ASP A 35 -5.01 15.76 -5.05
C ASP A 35 -4.57 16.71 -3.92
N GLN A 36 -4.42 16.21 -2.69
CA GLN A 36 -4.07 17.03 -1.52
C GLN A 36 -2.60 16.90 -1.08
N CYS A 37 -1.98 15.75 -1.30
CA CYS A 37 -0.61 15.49 -0.84
C CYS A 37 0.42 16.22 -1.71
N ARG A 38 1.35 16.96 -1.06
CA ARG A 38 2.43 17.68 -1.75
C ARG A 38 3.46 16.76 -2.42
N CYS A 39 3.58 15.51 -1.99
CA CYS A 39 4.38 14.48 -2.67
C CYS A 39 3.71 13.92 -3.95
N ARG A 40 2.44 14.26 -4.20
CA ARG A 40 1.67 13.89 -5.41
C ARG A 40 1.82 12.42 -5.79
N GLU A 41 2.15 12.13 -7.05
CA GLU A 41 2.30 10.76 -7.57
C GLU A 41 3.43 9.98 -6.91
N LYS A 42 4.43 10.66 -6.34
CA LYS A 42 5.56 10.04 -5.64
C LYS A 42 5.23 9.63 -4.22
N CYS A 43 4.10 10.09 -3.68
CA CYS A 43 3.59 9.64 -2.39
C CYS A 43 3.42 8.11 -2.38
N GLN A 44 4.08 7.47 -1.41
CA GLN A 44 4.03 6.04 -1.18
C GLN A 44 2.83 5.62 -0.31
N ASN A 45 2.15 6.56 0.35
CA ASN A 45 0.94 6.32 1.17
C ASN A 45 -0.36 6.51 0.36
N GLN A 46 -0.43 5.90 -0.83
CA GLN A 46 -1.57 5.91 -1.78
C GLN A 46 -1.81 4.51 -2.36
N ARG A 47 -1.50 3.47 -1.59
CA ARG A 47 -1.39 2.08 -2.07
C ARG A 47 -2.74 1.46 -2.37
N PHE A 48 -3.78 1.72 -1.56
CA PHE A 48 -5.15 1.28 -1.82
C PHE A 48 -5.75 2.00 -3.01
N GLN A 49 -5.62 3.33 -3.08
CA GLN A 49 -6.04 4.11 -4.26
C GLN A 49 -5.38 3.61 -5.56
N LYS A 50 -4.10 3.24 -5.50
CA LYS A 50 -3.33 2.69 -6.64
C LYS A 50 -3.46 1.17 -6.83
N ARG A 51 -4.18 0.47 -5.94
CA ARG A 51 -4.35 -1.00 -5.94
C ARG A 51 -3.03 -1.79 -5.96
N LEU A 52 -2.05 -1.32 -5.19
CA LEU A 52 -0.71 -1.92 -5.09
C LEU A 52 -0.70 -3.08 -4.09
N TYR A 53 -1.34 -4.18 -4.49
CA TYR A 53 -1.45 -5.39 -3.67
C TYR A 53 -0.37 -6.43 -3.98
N ALA A 54 -0.04 -7.25 -2.99
CA ALA A 54 0.81 -8.41 -3.16
C ALA A 54 0.18 -9.42 -4.15
N PRO A 55 1.00 -10.11 -4.97
CA PRO A 55 0.51 -11.18 -5.83
C PRO A 55 0.12 -12.38 -4.98
N ILE A 56 -1.17 -12.73 -5.04
CA ILE A 56 -1.74 -13.83 -4.27
C ILE A 56 -2.42 -14.84 -5.18
N GLU A 57 -2.56 -16.05 -4.65
CA GLU A 57 -3.38 -17.10 -5.24
C GLU A 57 -4.24 -17.78 -4.17
N ILE A 58 -5.37 -18.33 -4.63
CA ILE A 58 -6.26 -19.11 -3.79
C ILE A 58 -5.89 -20.59 -3.94
N VAL A 59 -5.61 -21.25 -2.82
CA VAL A 59 -5.18 -22.66 -2.78
C VAL A 59 -6.18 -23.49 -1.98
N LEU A 60 -6.52 -24.68 -2.47
CA LEU A 60 -7.32 -25.63 -1.70
C LEU A 60 -6.43 -26.37 -0.71
N THR A 61 -6.77 -26.28 0.57
CA THR A 61 -6.07 -26.98 1.64
C THR A 61 -6.83 -28.26 2.04
N PRO A 62 -6.14 -29.35 2.41
CA PRO A 62 -6.80 -30.65 2.65
C PRO A 62 -7.84 -30.66 3.79
N LYS A 63 -7.69 -29.78 4.79
CA LYS A 63 -8.53 -29.79 6.01
C LYS A 63 -9.18 -28.45 6.35
N LYS A 64 -8.82 -27.36 5.67
CA LYS A 64 -9.27 -25.99 6.02
C LYS A 64 -10.02 -25.30 4.88
N GLY A 65 -10.30 -26.02 3.77
CA GLY A 65 -10.93 -25.42 2.60
C GLY A 65 -9.96 -24.50 1.84
N PHE A 66 -10.46 -23.41 1.27
CA PHE A 66 -9.64 -22.48 0.50
C PHE A 66 -8.84 -21.53 1.42
N GLY A 67 -7.54 -21.42 1.15
CA GLY A 67 -6.64 -20.45 1.76
C GLY A 67 -6.06 -19.49 0.72
N MET A 68 -5.39 -18.44 1.19
CA MET A 68 -4.66 -17.49 0.38
C MET A 68 -3.16 -17.73 0.56
N ARG A 69 -2.40 -17.72 -0.53
CA ARG A 69 -0.94 -17.86 -0.54
C ARG A 69 -0.32 -16.75 -1.38
N LEU A 70 0.88 -16.31 -1.00
CA LEU A 70 1.70 -15.41 -1.82
C LEU A 70 2.34 -16.17 -2.98
N GLN A 71 2.33 -15.58 -4.17
CA GLN A 71 2.97 -16.18 -5.35
C GLN A 71 4.50 -15.96 -5.37
N ALA A 72 5.01 -15.04 -4.55
CA ALA A 72 6.42 -14.73 -4.42
C ALA A 72 6.71 -14.18 -3.01
N ASP A 73 7.98 -14.20 -2.62
CA ASP A 73 8.43 -13.50 -1.42
C ASP A 73 8.21 -12.00 -1.57
N VAL A 74 7.67 -11.39 -0.53
CA VAL A 74 7.34 -9.96 -0.49
C VAL A 74 7.93 -9.34 0.76
N PRO A 75 8.25 -8.04 0.76
CA PRO A 75 8.64 -7.33 1.97
C PRO A 75 7.55 -7.45 3.04
N LYS A 76 7.96 -7.41 4.31
CA LYS A 76 7.06 -7.49 5.48
C LYS A 76 5.89 -6.49 5.38
N GLN A 77 6.11 -5.34 4.75
CA GLN A 77 5.12 -4.29 4.59
C GLN A 77 4.57 -4.24 3.16
N VAL A 78 3.59 -5.11 2.90
CA VAL A 78 2.83 -5.13 1.65
C VAL A 78 1.34 -5.22 1.95
N ASP A 79 0.53 -4.51 1.17
CA ASP A 79 -0.93 -4.64 1.27
C ASP A 79 -1.40 -5.90 0.58
N HIS A 80 -2.33 -6.60 1.20
CA HIS A 80 -3.05 -7.71 0.58
C HIS A 80 -4.38 -7.20 0.02
N PRO A 81 -4.89 -7.78 -1.08
CA PRO A 81 -6.15 -7.33 -1.63
C PRO A 81 -7.26 -7.55 -0.61
N THR A 82 -8.10 -6.53 -0.41
CA THR A 82 -9.37 -6.70 0.29
C THR A 82 -10.26 -7.64 -0.53
N TYR A 83 -10.97 -8.56 0.15
CA TYR A 83 -11.84 -9.55 -0.49
C TYR A 83 -12.80 -8.86 -1.47
N THR A 84 -12.46 -8.86 -2.75
CA THR A 84 -13.31 -8.36 -3.82
C THR A 84 -13.87 -9.57 -4.53
N TYR A 85 -15.15 -9.85 -4.28
CA TYR A 85 -15.86 -10.92 -4.95
C TYR A 85 -16.05 -10.51 -6.42
N ARG A 86 -15.17 -10.98 -7.31
CA ARG A 86 -15.40 -10.89 -8.75
C ARG A 86 -16.31 -12.04 -9.15
N SER A 87 -17.61 -11.78 -9.31
CA SER A 87 -18.47 -12.68 -10.07
C SER A 87 -17.94 -12.74 -11.49
N LYS A 88 -17.73 -13.96 -12.01
CA LYS A 88 -17.54 -14.17 -13.44
C LYS A 88 -18.75 -13.70 -14.22
#